data_AF-A0AAD2JM89-F1
#
_entry.id   AF-A0AAD2JM89-F1
#
_cell.length_a   1.000
_cell.length_b   1.000
_cell.length_c   1.000
_cell.angle_alpha   90.00
_cell.angle_beta   90.00
_cell.angle_gamma   90.00
#
_symmetry.space_group_name_H-M   'P 1'
#
loop_
_entity.id
_entity.type
_entity.pdbx_description
1 polymer ?
#
loop_
_entity_poly.entity_id
_entity_poly.type
_entity_poly.pdbx_seq_one_letter_code
_entity_poly.pdbx_strand_id
1 'polypeptide(L)'
;MSSRIFGFLDIQNHTSAFMIKEVNCHNFQLKLQQWGICNALATSKNPSANAMCERMHHTVGNILQTRFNNNNNNNMAPNIQTTTQAVDYALTACNHAMRCSVSQSLKNNTPGEVVFAHDMFLNIPVIVNLLSIQEKRQALSIEGNSETADRTGPRYLNSRSSFGWVQN
;
A
#
# COMPACT_ATOMS: atom_id res chain seq x y z
N MET A 1 -23.96 14.17 -2.06
CA MET A 1 -22.72 13.77 -1.33
C MET A 1 -21.96 12.70 -2.12
N SER A 2 -21.48 13.03 -3.33
CA SER A 2 -20.71 12.10 -4.17
C SER A 2 -19.63 12.89 -4.91
N SER A 3 -18.55 13.23 -4.20
CA SER A 3 -17.48 14.07 -4.77
C SER A 3 -16.08 13.68 -4.28
N ARG A 4 -15.89 12.51 -3.67
CA ARG A 4 -14.57 12.06 -3.19
C ARG A 4 -13.98 10.82 -3.90
N ILE A 5 -14.73 10.18 -4.79
CA ILE A 5 -14.25 8.97 -5.48
C ILE A 5 -13.61 9.29 -6.85
N PHE A 6 -14.00 10.39 -7.50
CA PHE A 6 -13.49 10.73 -8.83
C PHE A 6 -12.07 11.33 -8.86
N GLY A 7 -11.62 11.99 -7.78
CA GLY A 7 -10.25 12.55 -7.73
C GLY A 7 -9.14 11.54 -7.42
N PHE A 8 -9.49 10.36 -6.90
CA PHE A 8 -8.51 9.35 -6.47
C PHE A 8 -8.08 8.44 -7.63
N LEU A 9 -8.99 8.14 -8.57
CA LEU A 9 -8.67 7.35 -9.76
C LEU A 9 -7.77 8.12 -10.74
N ASP A 10 -7.97 9.44 -10.90
CA ASP A 10 -7.20 10.24 -11.86
C ASP A 10 -5.74 10.49 -11.44
N ILE A 11 -5.48 10.63 -10.12
CA ILE A 11 -4.11 10.70 -9.62
C ILE A 11 -3.43 9.35 -9.83
N GLN A 12 -4.09 8.24 -9.50
CA GLN A 12 -3.55 6.90 -9.73
C GLN A 12 -3.30 6.64 -11.22
N ASN A 13 -4.15 7.08 -12.15
CA ASN A 13 -3.95 6.85 -13.59
C ASN A 13 -2.75 7.63 -14.15
N HIS A 14 -2.53 8.88 -13.73
CA HIS A 14 -1.37 9.66 -14.18
C HIS A 14 -0.06 9.28 -13.45
N THR A 15 -0.10 8.99 -12.16
CA THR A 15 1.09 8.55 -11.40
C THR A 15 1.47 7.10 -11.70
N SER A 16 0.49 6.22 -11.93
CA SER A 16 0.77 4.84 -12.34
C SER A 16 1.32 4.79 -13.76
N ALA A 17 0.83 5.58 -14.72
CA ALA A 17 1.40 5.60 -16.07
C ALA A 17 2.86 6.08 -16.11
N PHE A 18 3.21 7.09 -15.31
CA PHE A 18 4.59 7.56 -15.17
C PHE A 18 5.50 6.53 -14.47
N MET A 19 5.07 6.01 -13.31
CA MET A 19 5.81 4.98 -12.58
C MET A 19 5.97 3.69 -13.38
N ILE A 20 4.92 3.25 -14.09
CA ILE A 20 4.94 2.08 -14.98
C ILE A 20 5.95 2.28 -16.11
N LYS A 21 6.10 3.49 -16.66
CA LYS A 21 7.08 3.73 -17.74
C LYS A 21 8.53 3.69 -17.24
N GLU A 22 8.82 4.25 -16.08
CA GLU A 22 10.19 4.22 -15.53
C GLU A 22 10.61 2.81 -15.08
N VAL A 23 9.73 2.07 -14.40
CA VAL A 23 10.06 0.70 -13.94
C VAL A 23 10.07 -0.32 -15.07
N ASN A 24 9.41 -0.06 -16.21
CA ASN A 24 9.48 -0.93 -17.39
C ASN A 24 10.58 -0.56 -18.38
N CYS A 25 11.42 0.45 -18.07
CA CYS A 25 12.49 0.80 -18.98
C CYS A 25 13.54 -0.32 -19.06
N HIS A 26 14.12 -0.50 -20.25
CA HIS A 26 15.08 -1.58 -20.53
C HIS A 26 16.27 -1.58 -19.56
N ASN A 27 16.81 -0.40 -19.26
CA ASN A 27 17.94 -0.23 -18.34
C ASN A 27 17.62 -0.72 -16.92
N PHE A 28 16.39 -0.50 -16.44
CA PHE A 28 15.98 -0.97 -15.13
C PHE A 28 15.84 -2.49 -15.09
N GLN A 29 15.24 -3.09 -16.13
CA GLN A 29 15.10 -4.54 -16.23
C GLN A 29 16.46 -5.27 -16.32
N LEU A 30 17.43 -4.70 -17.04
CA LEU A 30 18.80 -5.22 -17.07
C LEU A 30 19.44 -5.22 -15.69
N LYS A 31 19.27 -4.13 -14.91
CA LYS A 31 19.77 -4.10 -13.53
C LYS A 31 19.11 -5.18 -12.68
N LEU A 32 17.78 -5.32 -12.74
CA LEU A 32 17.10 -6.38 -11.97
C LEU A 32 17.66 -7.78 -12.29
N GLN A 33 17.94 -8.07 -13.57
CA GLN A 33 18.55 -9.33 -13.99
C GLN A 33 19.97 -9.51 -13.45
N GLN A 34 20.80 -8.45 -13.47
CA GLN A 34 22.16 -8.50 -12.90
C GLN A 34 22.16 -8.85 -11.41
N TRP A 35 21.18 -8.38 -10.66
CA TRP A 35 21.04 -8.62 -9.22
C TRP A 35 20.20 -9.85 -8.89
N GLY A 36 19.71 -10.60 -9.89
CA GLY A 36 18.86 -11.79 -9.69
C GLY A 36 17.49 -11.48 -9.07
N ILE A 37 16.98 -10.26 -9.22
CA ILE A 37 15.71 -9.83 -8.64
C ILE A 37 14.57 -10.07 -9.64
N CYS A 38 13.57 -10.84 -9.23
CA CYS A 38 12.35 -11.00 -10.04
C CYS A 38 11.50 -9.73 -9.99
N ASN A 39 11.12 -9.21 -11.16
CA ASN A 39 10.22 -8.08 -11.25
C ASN A 39 8.79 -8.49 -10.84
N ALA A 40 8.26 -7.87 -9.79
CA ALA A 40 6.88 -8.02 -9.35
C ALA A 40 6.19 -6.65 -9.45
N LEU A 41 5.51 -6.41 -10.57
CA LEU A 41 4.83 -5.14 -10.80
C LEU A 41 3.60 -5.00 -9.90
N ALA A 42 3.45 -3.83 -9.30
CA ALA A 42 2.22 -3.35 -8.70
C ALA A 42 1.21 -3.03 -9.82
N THR A 43 0.64 -4.09 -10.40
CA THR A 43 -0.38 -3.96 -11.45
C THR A 43 -1.74 -3.66 -10.83
N SER A 44 -2.70 -3.19 -11.64
CA SER A 44 -4.10 -3.06 -11.21
C SER A 44 -4.70 -4.38 -10.68
N LYS A 45 -4.08 -5.52 -10.99
CA LYS A 45 -4.49 -6.87 -10.57
C LYS A 45 -3.87 -7.31 -9.25
N ASN A 46 -3.03 -6.49 -8.61
CA ASN A 46 -2.44 -6.78 -7.29
C ASN A 46 -2.91 -5.75 -6.24
N PRO A 47 -4.18 -5.85 -5.77
CA PRO A 47 -4.78 -4.84 -4.90
C PRO A 47 -4.09 -4.73 -3.54
N SER A 48 -3.50 -5.80 -3.02
CA SER A 48 -2.81 -5.79 -1.72
C SER A 48 -1.50 -5.00 -1.78
N ALA A 49 -0.69 -5.21 -2.82
CA ALA A 49 0.53 -4.43 -3.04
C ALA A 49 0.21 -2.93 -3.23
N ASN A 50 -0.83 -2.62 -4.01
CA ASN A 50 -1.26 -1.24 -4.22
C ASN A 50 -1.74 -0.59 -2.93
N ALA A 51 -2.53 -1.29 -2.12
CA ALA A 51 -2.98 -0.79 -0.83
C ALA A 51 -1.82 -0.47 0.13
N MET A 52 -0.73 -1.26 0.10
CA MET A 52 0.48 -0.95 0.86
C MET A 52 1.18 0.31 0.36
N CYS A 53 1.36 0.44 -0.97
CA CYS A 53 1.93 1.65 -1.56
C CYS A 53 1.11 2.91 -1.26
N GLU A 54 -0.21 2.83 -1.40
CA GLU A 54 -1.15 3.90 -1.07
C GLU A 54 -1.05 4.30 0.40
N ARG A 55 -0.98 3.32 1.32
CA ARG A 55 -0.83 3.60 2.73
C ARG A 55 0.51 4.28 3.06
N MET A 56 1.59 3.88 2.39
CA MET A 56 2.88 4.57 2.51
C MET A 56 2.79 6.01 2.03
N HIS A 57 2.24 6.25 0.83
CA HIS A 57 2.04 7.60 0.29
C HIS A 57 1.17 8.47 1.20
N HIS A 58 0.08 7.92 1.73
CA HIS A 58 -0.79 8.64 2.66
C HIS A 58 -0.07 9.01 3.96
N THR A 59 0.79 8.14 4.47
CA THR A 59 1.57 8.41 5.69
C THR A 59 2.57 9.54 5.47
N VAL A 60 3.32 9.48 4.36
CA VAL A 60 4.25 10.55 3.96
C VAL A 60 3.50 11.87 3.76
N GLY A 61 2.39 11.84 3.00
CA GLY A 61 1.56 13.01 2.74
C GLY A 61 1.04 13.67 4.02
N ASN A 62 0.55 12.88 4.99
CA ASN A 62 0.11 13.39 6.28
C ASN A 62 1.26 14.07 7.06
N ILE A 63 2.43 13.44 7.13
CA ILE A 63 3.57 13.99 7.86
C ILE A 63 4.04 15.30 7.23
N LEU A 64 4.17 15.34 5.90
CA LEU A 64 4.54 16.56 5.17
C LEU A 64 3.49 17.65 5.34
N GLN A 65 2.21 17.30 5.25
CA GLN A 65 1.10 18.24 5.47
C GLN A 65 1.18 18.84 6.87
N THR A 66 1.33 18.03 7.92
CA THR A 66 1.51 18.55 9.29
C THR A 66 2.77 19.42 9.40
N ARG A 67 3.89 19.02 8.80
CA ARG A 67 5.16 19.75 8.91
C ARG A 67 5.13 21.11 8.22
N PHE A 68 4.47 21.23 7.07
CA PHE A 68 4.50 22.43 6.25
C PHE A 68 3.21 23.27 6.31
N ASN A 69 2.07 22.69 6.69
CA ASN A 69 0.80 23.42 6.78
C ASN A 69 0.47 23.93 8.19
N ASN A 70 1.28 23.64 9.20
CA ASN A 70 1.07 24.13 10.58
C ASN A 70 1.37 25.63 10.77
N ASN A 71 1.86 26.32 9.75
CA ASN A 71 2.20 27.74 9.83
C ASN A 71 1.12 28.63 9.21
N ASN A 72 0.19 29.11 10.04
CA ASN A 72 -0.57 30.35 9.82
C ASN A 72 0.32 31.60 9.85
N ASN A 73 1.58 31.50 9.44
CA ASN A 73 2.54 32.59 9.39
C ASN A 73 2.98 32.77 7.94
N ASN A 74 2.27 33.67 7.25
CA ASN A 74 2.87 34.46 6.18
C ASN A 74 4.21 34.99 6.68
N ASN A 75 5.35 34.37 6.36
CA ASN A 75 6.61 35.06 6.11
C ASN A 75 7.76 34.07 5.85
N MET A 76 8.49 34.40 4.79
CA MET A 76 9.77 33.84 4.33
C MET A 76 9.76 32.41 3.79
N ALA A 77 9.64 32.32 2.46
CA ALA A 77 10.36 31.29 1.72
C ALA A 77 11.84 31.38 2.14
N PRO A 78 12.39 30.38 2.85
CA PRO A 78 13.77 30.43 3.25
C PRO A 78 14.62 30.13 2.00
N ASN A 79 15.88 30.53 2.00
CA ASN A 79 16.87 30.24 0.96
C ASN A 79 16.70 28.80 0.38
N ILE A 80 16.95 28.60 -0.91
CA ILE A 80 16.86 27.29 -1.58
C ILE A 80 17.55 26.19 -0.77
N GLN A 81 18.72 26.49 -0.21
CA GLN A 81 19.51 25.56 0.62
C GLN A 81 18.75 25.12 1.89
N THR A 82 18.15 26.07 2.61
CA THR A 82 17.32 25.79 3.79
C THR A 82 16.03 25.05 3.46
N THR A 83 15.46 25.26 2.27
CA THR A 83 14.29 24.52 1.80
C THR A 83 14.64 23.06 1.51
N THR A 84 15.75 22.81 0.81
CA THR A 84 16.22 21.43 0.54
C THR A 84 16.48 20.68 1.84
N GLN A 85 17.16 21.29 2.81
CA GLN A 85 17.41 20.69 4.13
C GLN A 85 16.11 20.38 4.89
N ALA A 86 15.11 21.26 4.82
CA ALA A 86 13.82 21.04 5.45
C ALA A 86 13.08 19.84 4.85
N VAL A 87 13.15 19.68 3.52
CA VAL A 87 12.57 18.54 2.81
C VAL A 87 13.30 17.25 3.17
N ASP A 88 14.63 17.23 3.17
CA ASP A 88 15.43 16.05 3.52
C ASP A 88 15.16 15.58 4.95
N TYR A 89 15.06 16.52 5.89
CA TYR A 89 14.68 16.23 7.27
C TYR A 89 13.26 15.65 7.36
N ALA A 90 12.32 16.25 6.62
CA ALA A 90 10.94 15.76 6.59
C ALA A 90 10.83 14.35 6.00
N LEU A 91 11.58 14.04 4.93
CA LEU A 91 11.64 12.71 4.33
C LEU A 91 12.30 11.69 5.27
N THR A 92 13.36 12.09 5.97
CA THR A 92 14.00 11.25 7.00
C THR A 92 13.02 10.93 8.13
N ALA A 93 12.26 11.92 8.60
CA ALA A 93 11.22 11.73 9.60
C ALA A 93 10.10 10.82 9.09
N CYS A 94 9.67 10.96 7.83
CA CYS A 94 8.69 10.06 7.21
C CYS A 94 9.19 8.61 7.19
N ASN A 95 10.44 8.42 6.80
CA ASN A 95 11.06 7.09 6.73
C ASN A 95 11.18 6.43 8.11
N HIS A 96 11.52 7.21 9.13
CA HIS A 96 11.54 6.72 10.52
C HIS A 96 10.11 6.39 11.00
N ALA A 97 9.15 7.29 10.78
CA ALA A 97 7.76 7.08 11.18
C ALA A 97 7.12 5.85 10.53
N MET A 98 7.41 5.57 9.25
CA MET A 98 6.93 4.36 8.57
C MET A 98 7.45 3.08 9.23
N ARG A 99 8.69 3.09 9.74
CA ARG A 99 9.28 1.92 10.43
C ARG A 99 8.72 1.73 11.84
N CYS A 100 8.35 2.82 12.53
CA CYS A 100 7.89 2.79 13.92
C CYS A 100 6.36 2.81 14.05
N SER A 101 5.61 2.83 12.94
CA SER A 101 4.15 2.82 12.98
C SER A 101 3.63 1.41 13.29
N VAL A 102 2.91 1.27 14.39
CA VAL A 102 2.23 0.01 14.75
C VAL A 102 1.21 -0.37 13.68
N SER A 103 1.12 -1.67 13.37
CA SER A 103 0.21 -2.17 12.34
C SER A 103 -0.63 -3.33 12.87
N GLN A 104 -1.94 -3.25 12.67
CA GLN A 104 -2.85 -4.35 13.01
C GLN A 104 -2.56 -5.62 12.20
N SER A 105 -2.08 -5.45 10.95
CA SER A 105 -1.66 -6.54 10.07
C SER A 105 -0.41 -7.27 10.56
N LEU A 106 0.37 -6.64 11.45
CA LEU A 106 1.56 -7.21 12.09
C LEU A 106 1.31 -7.57 13.57
N LYS A 107 0.05 -7.79 13.96
CA LYS A 107 -0.33 -8.04 15.36
C LYS A 107 0.16 -6.96 16.32
N ASN A 108 -0.01 -5.71 15.91
CA ASN A 108 0.31 -4.51 16.68
C ASN A 108 1.83 -4.26 16.87
N ASN A 109 2.68 -5.03 16.18
CA ASN A 109 4.10 -4.70 16.04
C ASN A 109 4.30 -3.67 14.94
N THR A 110 5.43 -2.97 15.01
CA THR A 110 5.94 -2.05 14.01
C THR A 110 6.79 -2.80 12.98
N PRO A 111 6.87 -2.35 11.71
CA PRO A 111 7.75 -2.95 10.72
C PRO A 111 9.22 -3.03 11.15
N GLY A 112 9.71 -2.03 11.89
CA GLY A 112 11.07 -2.02 12.42
C GLY A 112 11.32 -3.12 13.44
N GLU A 113 10.39 -3.34 14.38
CA GLU A 113 10.49 -4.45 15.34
C GLU A 113 10.51 -5.82 14.66
N VAL A 114 9.70 -6.01 13.62
CA VAL A 114 9.63 -7.27 12.88
C VAL A 114 10.96 -7.60 12.18
N VAL A 115 11.67 -6.60 11.68
CA VAL A 115 12.93 -6.78 10.94
C VAL A 115 14.13 -6.87 11.86
N PHE A 116 14.19 -6.02 12.90
CA PHE A 116 15.39 -5.86 13.75
C PHE A 116 15.26 -6.54 15.12
N ALA A 117 14.11 -7.12 15.44
CA ALA A 117 13.82 -7.75 16.74
C ALA A 117 14.08 -6.82 17.94
N HIS A 118 13.94 -5.52 17.75
CA HIS A 118 14.13 -4.47 18.75
C HIS A 118 13.08 -3.38 18.56
N ASP A 119 12.67 -2.74 19.66
CA ASP A 119 11.86 -1.54 19.59
C ASP A 119 12.63 -0.40 18.90
N MET A 120 11.92 0.45 18.17
CA MET A 120 12.53 1.51 17.38
C MET A 120 12.76 2.81 18.16
N PHE A 121 12.21 2.96 19.37
CA PHE A 121 12.43 4.11 20.25
C PHE A 121 13.32 3.77 21.44
N LEU A 122 13.15 2.57 21.98
CA LEU A 122 13.81 2.06 23.16
C LEU A 122 14.74 0.92 22.75
N ASN A 123 15.93 0.85 23.35
CA ASN A 123 16.85 -0.26 23.14
C ASN A 123 16.40 -1.51 23.92
N ILE A 124 15.22 -2.05 23.55
CA ILE A 124 14.58 -3.19 24.19
C ILE A 124 14.37 -4.27 23.13
N PRO A 125 14.78 -5.53 23.38
CA PRO A 125 14.54 -6.62 22.44
C PRO A 125 13.05 -6.96 22.37
N VAL A 126 12.57 -7.25 21.16
CA VAL A 126 11.17 -7.57 20.87
C VAL A 126 11.09 -8.93 20.18
N ILE A 127 10.24 -9.82 20.70
CA ILE A 127 10.00 -11.15 20.12
C ILE A 127 8.77 -11.09 19.24
N VAL A 128 8.98 -11.25 17.93
CA VAL A 128 7.89 -11.27 16.94
C VAL A 128 7.67 -12.69 16.42
N ASN A 129 6.47 -13.23 16.65
CA ASN A 129 6.08 -14.51 16.07
C ASN A 129 5.49 -14.34 14.65
N LEU A 130 6.36 -14.51 13.65
CA LEU A 130 6.02 -14.41 12.22
C LEU A 130 4.96 -15.41 11.76
N LEU A 131 5.00 -16.65 12.29
CA LEU A 131 4.01 -17.69 11.95
C LEU A 131 2.62 -17.23 12.39
N SER A 132 2.52 -16.73 13.61
CA SER A 132 1.25 -16.25 14.15
C SER A 132 0.71 -15.04 13.36
N ILE A 133 1.58 -14.17 12.85
CA ILE A 133 1.19 -13.05 11.99
C ILE A 133 0.67 -13.58 10.64
N GLN A 134 1.34 -14.57 10.07
CA GLN A 134 0.90 -15.22 8.83
C GLN A 134 -0.46 -15.90 8.99
N GLU A 135 -0.66 -16.67 10.06
CA GLU A 135 -1.92 -17.34 10.39
C GLU A 135 -3.06 -16.33 10.50
N LYS A 136 -2.86 -15.22 11.21
CA LYS A 136 -3.85 -14.13 11.31
C LYS A 136 -4.21 -13.59 9.93
N ARG A 137 -3.21 -13.34 9.07
CA ARG A 137 -3.46 -12.83 7.71
C ARG A 137 -4.24 -13.83 6.85
N GLN A 138 -3.92 -15.12 6.96
CA GLN A 138 -4.63 -16.17 6.25
C GLN A 138 -6.07 -16.30 6.72
N ALA A 139 -6.30 -16.28 8.04
CA ALA A 139 -7.64 -16.31 8.62
C ALA A 139 -8.52 -15.15 8.11
N LEU A 140 -8.00 -13.91 8.14
CA LEU A 140 -8.71 -12.73 7.62
C LEU A 140 -9.00 -12.83 6.11
N SER A 141 -8.09 -13.43 5.34
CA SER A 141 -8.30 -13.65 3.91
C SER A 141 -9.40 -14.67 3.63
N ILE A 142 -9.46 -15.74 4.43
CA ILE A 142 -10.48 -16.79 4.29
C ILE A 142 -11.86 -16.22 4.68
N GLU A 143 -11.94 -15.52 5.81
CA GLU A 143 -13.15 -14.88 6.31
C GLU A 143 -13.73 -13.89 5.28
N GLY A 144 -12.89 -13.00 4.75
CA GLY A 144 -13.31 -12.05 3.71
C GLY A 144 -13.83 -12.74 2.45
N ASN A 145 -13.23 -13.85 2.04
CA ASN A 145 -13.68 -14.62 0.88
C ASN A 145 -15.03 -15.32 1.12
N SER A 146 -15.23 -15.90 2.32
CA SER A 146 -16.53 -16.49 2.70
C SER A 146 -17.65 -15.46 2.73
N GLU A 147 -17.41 -14.27 3.29
CA GLU A 147 -18.43 -13.22 3.29
C GLU A 147 -18.78 -12.73 1.88
N THR A 148 -17.80 -12.64 0.98
CA THR A 148 -18.09 -12.31 -0.42
C THR A 148 -18.85 -13.42 -1.13
N ALA A 149 -18.54 -14.68 -0.83
CA ALA A 149 -19.27 -15.83 -1.40
C ALA A 149 -20.73 -15.84 -0.95
N ASP A 150 -20.99 -15.55 0.32
CA ASP A 150 -22.36 -15.44 0.86
C ASP A 150 -23.12 -14.22 0.29
N ARG A 151 -22.42 -13.10 0.05
CA ARG A 151 -23.01 -11.92 -0.61
C ARG A 151 -23.30 -12.16 -2.10
N THR A 152 -22.56 -13.04 -2.77
CA THR A 152 -22.82 -13.47 -4.14
C THR A 152 -23.51 -14.82 -4.17
N GLY A 153 -24.81 -14.86 -3.84
CA GLY A 153 -25.62 -16.08 -4.00
C GLY A 153 -25.52 -16.71 -5.39
N PRO A 154 -25.97 -17.97 -5.58
CA PRO A 154 -25.66 -18.79 -6.76
C PRO A 154 -26.18 -18.14 -8.04
N ARG A 155 -25.31 -17.45 -8.76
CA ARG A 155 -25.49 -17.21 -10.20
C ARG A 155 -24.99 -18.46 -10.90
N TYR A 156 -25.80 -18.93 -11.86
CA TYR A 156 -25.69 -20.20 -12.59
C TYR A 156 -26.24 -21.42 -11.84
N LEU A 157 -27.57 -21.56 -11.84
CA LEU A 157 -28.29 -22.83 -12.00
C LEU A 157 -29.78 -22.49 -12.15
N ASN A 158 -30.23 -22.28 -13.40
CA ASN A 158 -31.58 -22.54 -13.94
C ASN A 158 -32.00 -21.50 -15.01
N SER A 159 -31.73 -21.82 -16.28
CA SER A 159 -32.60 -21.45 -17.41
C SER A 159 -32.24 -22.26 -18.67
N ARG A 160 -32.08 -23.59 -18.54
CA ARG A 160 -32.01 -24.49 -19.69
C ARG A 160 -32.64 -25.85 -19.37
N SER A 161 -33.90 -25.80 -18.93
CA SER A 161 -34.78 -26.96 -18.89
C SER A 161 -36.22 -26.52 -19.15
N SER A 162 -36.51 -26.07 -20.36
CA SER A 162 -37.86 -26.10 -20.96
C SER A 162 -37.79 -25.53 -22.38
N PHE A 163 -37.23 -26.28 -23.34
CA PHE A 163 -37.59 -26.16 -24.75
C PHE A 163 -37.44 -27.56 -25.35
N GLY A 164 -38.53 -28.33 -25.23
CA GLY A 164 -38.69 -29.61 -25.88
C GLY A 164 -38.87 -29.39 -27.38
N TRP A 165 -38.03 -30.03 -28.18
CA TRP A 165 -38.37 -30.29 -29.57
C TRP A 165 -39.19 -31.59 -29.58
N VAL A 166 -40.48 -31.44 -29.84
CA VAL A 166 -41.35 -32.54 -30.25
C VAL A 166 -40.87 -32.98 -31.64
N GLN A 167 -40.46 -34.24 -31.75
CA GLN A 167 -40.37 -34.93 -33.03
C GLN A 167 -41.78 -35.37 -33.43
N ASN A 168 -42.32 -34.73 -34.46
CA ASN A 168 -43.19 -35.34 -35.47
C ASN A 168 -43.15 -34.49 -36.74
#